data_AF-A0AAV3Z640-F1
#
_entry.id   AF-A0AAV3Z640-F1
#
_cell.length_a   1.000
_cell.length_b   1.000
_cell.length_c   1.000
_cell.angle_alpha   90.00
_cell.angle_beta   90.00
_cell.angle_gamma   90.00
#
_symmetry.space_group_name_H-M   'P 1'
#
loop_
_entity.id
_entity.type
_entity.pdbx_description
1 polymer ?
#
loop_
_entity_poly.entity_id
_entity_poly.type
_entity_poly.pdbx_seq_one_letter_code
_entity_poly.pdbx_strand_id
1 'polypeptide(L)'
;MKRNVLPAVTDMAVNLSDGARVWAPFRELHDVVEMAVTRRVPGAVHDLEVALRKHKPDFISLLKKPPKQSVLRELVKKSTLEGIPVRGEQRRQTFSQQFITEALILSDLFDLDELAAVELLMAGDLQLPNYPGLTRGLVAVLLFYDGQRSLVAALRALAQARAGRTWTVGVSQEMQNLISSFMDELLAEGIVGTIIDLIKSMDLVKEIDRLQKDRALGPPKHRKQVTDLYQEIRQTLGDIIFCLACQKPLSKQDTMRLMAHLRQNSVLNADESLDSVSLGLLVALWYCFDVSLLQNEDSEDVISHLPVFTDQTYMKDIHAELTSSLAWTNPGLKAAAQFAWAVLLRQTSQFNIAAAGPNGGNDCFEDDERLIDLALEANLFSFLSLSVVSCSNFHSEEFYLRRLHGLVTDFIHQMPLKV
;
A
#
# COMPACT_ATOMS: atom_id res chain seq x y z
N MET A 1 -45.67 -40.40 6.00
CA MET A 1 -45.74 -38.92 6.02
C MET A 1 -44.49 -38.38 6.71
N LYS A 2 -43.42 -38.11 5.96
CA LYS A 2 -42.27 -37.34 6.45
C LYS A 2 -42.31 -35.99 5.75
N ARG A 3 -42.60 -34.92 6.51
CA ARG A 3 -42.58 -33.54 6.02
C ARG A 3 -41.11 -33.17 5.78
N ASN A 4 -40.74 -32.97 4.52
CA ASN A 4 -39.54 -32.23 4.15
C ASN A 4 -39.74 -30.78 4.57
N VAL A 5 -39.05 -30.37 5.63
CA VAL A 5 -38.91 -28.97 6.01
C VAL A 5 -37.76 -28.42 5.15
N LEU A 6 -38.09 -27.60 4.16
CA LEU A 6 -37.12 -26.77 3.45
C LEU A 6 -36.48 -25.82 4.48
N PRO A 7 -35.15 -25.59 4.46
CA PRO A 7 -34.53 -24.61 5.33
C PRO A 7 -35.07 -23.22 4.97
N ALA A 8 -35.43 -22.47 6.01
CA ALA A 8 -36.05 -21.16 5.89
C ALA A 8 -35.12 -20.15 5.22
N VAL A 9 -35.68 -19.38 4.29
CA VAL A 9 -35.06 -18.31 3.46
C VAL A 9 -34.50 -17.14 4.29
N THR A 10 -34.65 -17.15 5.61
CA THR A 10 -34.22 -16.11 6.53
C THR A 10 -32.70 -16.07 6.78
N ASP A 11 -32.00 -17.20 6.66
CA ASP A 11 -30.55 -17.27 6.94
C ASP A 11 -29.67 -16.79 5.78
N MET A 12 -30.21 -16.72 4.55
CA MET A 12 -29.48 -16.19 3.39
C MET A 12 -29.51 -14.66 3.32
N ALA A 13 -30.52 -14.00 3.88
CA ALA A 13 -30.66 -12.55 3.79
C ALA A 13 -29.58 -11.77 4.54
N VAL A 14 -29.08 -12.32 5.66
CA VAL A 14 -28.05 -11.69 6.48
C VAL A 14 -26.68 -11.77 5.79
N ASN A 15 -26.37 -12.89 5.13
CA ASN A 15 -25.09 -13.10 4.43
C ASN A 15 -25.00 -12.41 3.06
N LEU A 16 -26.11 -12.16 2.37
CA LEU A 16 -26.10 -11.51 1.05
C LEU A 16 -25.67 -10.04 1.10
N SER A 17 -26.02 -9.34 2.18
CA SER A 17 -25.64 -7.93 2.36
C SER A 17 -24.17 -7.77 2.75
N ASP A 18 -23.53 -8.77 3.38
CA ASP A 18 -22.20 -8.57 3.95
C ASP A 18 -21.06 -8.54 2.90
N GLY A 19 -21.33 -9.00 1.68
CA GLY A 19 -20.39 -9.01 0.55
C GLY A 19 -20.26 -7.69 -0.24
N ALA A 20 -21.22 -6.77 -0.11
CA ALA A 20 -21.22 -5.51 -0.83
C ALA A 20 -20.42 -4.42 -0.09
N ARG A 21 -19.10 -4.37 -0.31
CA ARG A 21 -18.20 -3.40 0.33
C ARG A 21 -17.37 -2.68 -0.73
N VAL A 22 -17.86 -1.54 -1.21
CA VAL A 22 -17.18 -0.77 -2.27
C VAL A 22 -16.95 0.70 -1.94
N TRP A 23 -17.79 1.34 -1.13
CA TRP A 23 -17.59 2.75 -0.77
C TRP A 23 -17.91 3.07 0.69
N ALA A 24 -19.19 3.08 1.08
CA ALA A 24 -19.59 3.55 2.41
C ALA A 24 -18.87 2.82 3.57
N PRO A 25 -18.72 1.48 3.57
CA PRO A 25 -17.98 0.79 4.63
C PRO A 25 -16.49 1.19 4.70
N PHE A 26 -15.85 1.48 3.57
CA PHE A 26 -14.45 1.91 3.54
C PHE A 26 -14.29 3.36 3.99
N ARG A 27 -15.27 4.21 3.69
CA ARG A 27 -15.30 5.58 4.19
C ARG A 27 -15.51 5.63 5.71
N GLU A 28 -16.45 4.84 6.23
CA GLU A 28 -16.66 4.69 7.68
C GLU A 28 -15.39 4.19 8.39
N LEU A 29 -14.73 3.17 7.82
CA LEU A 29 -13.44 2.67 8.33
C LEU A 29 -12.38 3.77 8.36
N HIS A 30 -12.24 4.51 7.26
CA HIS A 30 -11.30 5.62 7.17
C HIS A 30 -11.58 6.68 8.23
N ASP A 31 -12.84 7.08 8.42
CA ASP A 31 -13.23 8.07 9.43
C ASP A 31 -12.91 7.58 10.86
N VAL A 32 -13.14 6.31 11.17
CA VAL A 32 -12.78 5.69 12.47
C VAL A 32 -11.26 5.72 12.67
N VAL A 33 -10.47 5.36 11.65
CA VAL A 33 -9.01 5.40 11.71
C VAL A 33 -8.50 6.84 11.84
N GLU A 34 -9.08 7.80 11.12
CA GLU A 34 -8.73 9.22 11.22
C GLU A 34 -9.00 9.74 12.64
N MET A 35 -10.16 9.43 13.21
CA MET A 35 -10.52 9.81 14.58
C MET A 35 -9.56 9.21 15.62
N ALA A 36 -9.21 7.93 15.47
CA ALA A 36 -8.36 7.20 16.40
C ALA A 36 -6.89 7.64 16.31
N VAL A 37 -6.34 7.73 15.10
CA VAL A 37 -4.91 7.90 14.85
C VAL A 37 -4.53 9.37 14.67
N THR A 38 -5.27 10.10 13.83
CA THR A 38 -4.89 11.47 13.44
C THR A 38 -5.42 12.48 14.44
N ARG A 39 -6.73 12.40 14.77
CA ARG A 39 -7.38 13.31 15.71
C ARG A 39 -7.18 12.91 17.16
N ARG A 40 -6.81 11.65 17.42
CA ARG A 40 -6.50 11.10 18.76
C ARG A 40 -7.66 11.30 19.75
N VAL A 41 -8.88 11.01 19.28
CA VAL A 41 -10.09 11.13 20.10
C VAL A 41 -10.01 10.14 21.28
N PRO A 42 -10.17 10.59 22.54
CA PRO A 42 -10.19 9.70 23.69
C PRO A 42 -11.31 8.65 23.58
N GLY A 43 -11.02 7.40 23.92
CA GLY A 43 -12.01 6.31 23.89
C GLY A 43 -12.24 5.66 22.52
N ALA A 44 -11.58 6.12 21.45
CA ALA A 44 -11.72 5.56 20.10
C ALA A 44 -11.11 4.14 19.92
N VAL A 45 -10.46 3.59 20.95
CA VAL A 45 -9.79 2.27 20.90
C VAL A 45 -10.78 1.16 20.56
N HIS A 46 -11.94 1.13 21.24
CA HIS A 46 -12.94 0.08 21.05
C HIS A 46 -13.54 0.14 19.65
N ASP A 47 -13.90 1.33 19.18
CA ASP A 47 -14.47 1.53 17.85
C ASP A 47 -13.47 1.14 16.76
N LEU A 48 -12.18 1.48 16.95
CA LEU A 48 -11.13 1.05 16.04
C LEU A 48 -10.99 -0.48 16.04
N GLU A 49 -10.92 -1.12 17.20
CA GLU A 49 -10.77 -2.57 17.29
C GLU A 49 -11.90 -3.32 16.55
N VAL A 50 -13.15 -2.87 16.75
CA VAL A 50 -14.32 -3.46 16.06
C VAL A 50 -14.22 -3.24 14.55
N ALA A 51 -13.85 -2.04 14.11
CA ALA A 51 -13.68 -1.73 12.69
C ALA A 51 -12.57 -2.56 12.05
N LEU A 52 -11.40 -2.69 12.69
CA LEU A 52 -10.27 -3.47 12.19
C LEU A 52 -10.61 -4.95 12.08
N ARG A 53 -11.30 -5.54 13.07
CA ARG A 53 -11.76 -6.93 13.00
C ARG A 53 -12.73 -7.14 11.85
N LYS A 54 -13.67 -6.22 11.64
CA LYS A 54 -14.65 -6.28 10.55
C LYS A 54 -14.00 -6.17 9.17
N HIS A 55 -12.99 -5.32 9.02
CA HIS A 55 -12.35 -5.00 7.74
C HIS A 55 -11.03 -5.72 7.49
N LYS A 56 -10.58 -6.61 8.39
CA LYS A 56 -9.38 -7.43 8.19
C LYS A 56 -9.36 -8.17 6.83
N PRO A 57 -10.44 -8.83 6.37
CA PRO A 57 -10.44 -9.49 5.05
C PRO A 57 -10.27 -8.50 3.89
N ASP A 58 -10.79 -7.28 4.04
CA ASP A 58 -10.69 -6.22 3.03
C ASP A 58 -9.22 -5.73 2.91
N PHE A 59 -8.49 -5.67 4.02
CA PHE A 59 -7.05 -5.36 4.01
C PHE A 59 -6.19 -6.51 3.48
N ILE A 60 -6.48 -7.77 3.84
CA ILE A 60 -5.72 -8.93 3.35
C ILE A 60 -5.85 -9.06 1.83
N SER A 61 -7.08 -8.94 1.32
CA SER A 61 -7.35 -9.06 -0.12
C SER A 61 -7.07 -7.79 -0.93
N LEU A 62 -6.89 -6.66 -0.24
CA LEU A 62 -6.60 -5.30 -0.70
C LEU A 62 -7.09 -4.96 -2.12
N LEU A 63 -8.11 -4.10 -2.23
CA LEU A 63 -8.70 -3.63 -3.50
C LEU A 63 -9.27 -4.74 -4.40
N LYS A 64 -9.29 -5.99 -3.96
CA LYS A 64 -9.99 -7.07 -4.64
C LYS A 64 -11.49 -6.83 -4.58
N LYS A 65 -12.13 -6.98 -5.73
CA LYS A 65 -13.55 -6.71 -5.91
C LYS A 65 -14.36 -7.98 -5.63
N PRO A 66 -15.55 -7.89 -5.02
CA PRO A 66 -16.46 -9.03 -4.93
C PRO A 66 -16.87 -9.45 -6.36
N PRO A 67 -16.69 -10.73 -6.73
CA PRO A 67 -16.90 -11.19 -8.09
C PRO A 67 -18.38 -11.27 -8.44
N LYS A 68 -18.68 -11.13 -9.74
CA LYS A 68 -20.05 -11.28 -10.28
C LYS A 68 -20.66 -12.64 -9.95
N GLN A 69 -21.98 -12.65 -9.74
CA GLN A 69 -22.73 -13.88 -9.51
C GLN A 69 -24.00 -13.89 -10.36
N SER A 70 -24.15 -14.93 -11.19
CA SER A 70 -25.33 -15.08 -12.05
C SER A 70 -26.65 -15.07 -11.27
N VAL A 71 -26.65 -15.61 -10.05
CA VAL A 71 -27.81 -15.62 -9.14
C VAL A 71 -28.18 -14.19 -8.72
N LEU A 72 -27.21 -13.35 -8.37
CA LEU A 72 -27.45 -11.97 -7.94
C LEU A 72 -27.87 -11.09 -9.12
N ARG A 73 -27.31 -11.35 -10.31
CA ARG A 73 -27.74 -10.70 -11.54
C ARG A 73 -29.22 -10.92 -11.84
N GLU A 74 -29.70 -12.16 -11.71
CA GLU A 74 -31.12 -12.47 -11.91
C GLU A 74 -32.01 -11.86 -10.82
N LEU A 75 -31.52 -11.81 -9.57
CA LEU A 75 -32.21 -11.15 -8.47
C LEU A 75 -32.38 -9.64 -8.73
N VAL A 76 -31.31 -8.96 -9.16
CA VAL A 76 -31.33 -7.51 -9.48
C VAL A 76 -32.25 -7.22 -10.66
N LYS A 77 -32.30 -8.07 -11.70
CA LYS A 77 -33.26 -7.93 -12.81
C LYS A 77 -34.73 -8.01 -12.37
N LYS A 78 -35.03 -8.84 -11.36
CA LYS A 78 -36.40 -9.01 -10.81
C LYS A 78 -36.76 -8.00 -9.73
N SER A 79 -35.83 -7.11 -9.36
CA SER A 79 -36.00 -6.18 -8.24
C SER A 79 -37.11 -5.14 -8.44
N THR A 80 -37.62 -4.93 -9.65
CA THR A 80 -38.81 -4.09 -9.88
C THR A 80 -40.07 -4.66 -9.21
N LEU A 81 -40.17 -5.98 -9.05
CA LEU A 81 -41.35 -6.66 -8.49
C LEU A 81 -41.08 -7.25 -7.11
N GLU A 82 -39.97 -7.96 -6.94
CA GLU A 82 -39.68 -8.73 -5.72
C GLU A 82 -38.91 -7.92 -4.65
N GLY A 83 -38.31 -6.81 -5.08
CA GLY A 83 -37.38 -6.00 -4.30
C GLY A 83 -36.10 -6.75 -3.91
N ILE A 84 -35.07 -6.01 -3.52
CA ILE A 84 -33.80 -6.57 -3.03
C ILE A 84 -33.45 -6.04 -1.64
N PRO A 85 -32.79 -6.87 -0.81
CA PRO A 85 -32.28 -6.39 0.48
C PRO A 85 -31.12 -5.43 0.22
N VAL A 86 -31.19 -4.25 0.84
CA VAL A 86 -30.12 -3.24 0.84
C VAL A 86 -29.57 -3.12 2.25
N ARG A 87 -28.25 -2.95 2.42
CA ARG A 87 -27.64 -2.73 3.74
C ARG A 87 -28.33 -1.60 4.50
N GLY A 88 -28.65 -1.87 5.78
CA GLY A 88 -29.25 -0.89 6.69
C GLY A 88 -30.77 -0.72 6.57
N GLU A 89 -31.40 -1.28 5.52
CA GLU A 89 -32.85 -1.27 5.38
C GLU A 89 -33.49 -2.61 5.81
N GLN A 90 -34.52 -2.55 6.67
CA GLN A 90 -35.26 -3.73 7.09
C GLN A 90 -36.22 -4.27 6.02
N ARG A 91 -36.54 -3.45 5.00
CA ARG A 91 -37.48 -3.81 3.93
C ARG A 91 -36.72 -3.98 2.63
N ARG A 92 -37.21 -4.89 1.79
CA ARG A 92 -36.72 -5.00 0.41
C ARG A 92 -37.14 -3.76 -0.37
N GLN A 93 -36.18 -3.16 -1.06
CA GLN A 93 -36.40 -1.97 -1.87
C GLN A 93 -36.61 -2.37 -3.33
N THR A 94 -37.56 -1.72 -4.00
CA THR A 94 -37.84 -1.93 -5.42
C THR A 94 -37.20 -0.81 -6.23
N PHE A 95 -36.70 -1.14 -7.42
CA PHE A 95 -35.98 -0.21 -8.28
C PHE A 95 -36.62 -0.10 -9.67
N SER A 96 -36.48 1.08 -10.27
CA SER A 96 -36.94 1.31 -11.64
C SER A 96 -36.08 0.53 -12.64
N GLN A 97 -36.64 0.21 -13.80
CA GLN A 97 -35.92 -0.49 -14.88
C GLN A 97 -34.67 0.28 -15.36
N GLN A 98 -34.74 1.61 -15.35
CA GLN A 98 -33.59 2.45 -15.68
C GLN A 98 -32.48 2.28 -14.64
N PHE A 99 -32.80 2.31 -13.35
CA PHE A 99 -31.82 2.13 -12.27
C PHE A 99 -31.15 0.75 -12.34
N ILE A 100 -31.95 -0.31 -12.55
CA ILE A 100 -31.45 -1.68 -12.71
C ILE A 100 -30.47 -1.77 -13.88
N THR A 101 -30.80 -1.14 -15.01
CA THR A 101 -29.93 -1.13 -16.19
C THR A 101 -28.60 -0.42 -15.89
N GLU A 102 -28.65 0.75 -15.23
CA GLU A 102 -27.46 1.50 -14.81
C GLU A 102 -26.59 0.70 -13.83
N ALA A 103 -27.19 0.00 -12.86
CA ALA A 103 -26.47 -0.84 -11.90
C ALA A 103 -25.78 -2.04 -12.58
N LEU A 104 -26.44 -2.69 -13.54
CA LEU A 104 -25.83 -3.77 -14.31
C LEU A 104 -24.68 -3.28 -15.20
N ILE A 105 -24.78 -2.06 -15.76
CA ILE A 105 -23.65 -1.44 -16.48
C ILE A 105 -22.47 -1.21 -15.54
N LEU A 106 -22.70 -0.74 -14.31
CA LEU A 106 -21.62 -0.55 -13.32
C LEU A 106 -21.00 -1.88 -12.88
N SER A 107 -21.83 -2.91 -12.68
CA SER A 107 -21.35 -4.27 -12.42
C SER A 107 -20.45 -4.76 -13.56
N ASP A 108 -20.87 -4.56 -14.81
CA ASP A 108 -20.08 -4.96 -15.98
C ASP A 108 -18.78 -4.16 -16.11
N LEU A 109 -18.86 -2.84 -15.91
CA LEU A 109 -17.73 -1.90 -15.94
C LEU A 109 -16.64 -2.27 -14.94
N PHE A 110 -16.99 -2.56 -13.68
CA PHE A 110 -15.99 -2.81 -12.64
C PHE A 110 -15.70 -4.28 -12.39
N ASP A 111 -16.40 -5.17 -13.07
CA ASP A 111 -16.44 -6.60 -12.74
C ASP A 111 -16.80 -6.86 -11.28
N LEU A 112 -17.89 -6.20 -10.87
CA LEU A 112 -18.36 -6.13 -9.50
C LEU A 112 -19.66 -6.92 -9.34
N ASP A 113 -19.83 -7.58 -8.18
CA ASP A 113 -21.11 -8.13 -7.73
C ASP A 113 -22.27 -7.14 -7.94
N GLU A 114 -23.37 -7.64 -8.50
CA GLU A 114 -24.55 -6.85 -8.83
C GLU A 114 -25.20 -6.15 -7.63
N LEU A 115 -25.17 -6.71 -6.42
CA LEU A 115 -25.66 -6.03 -5.21
C LEU A 115 -24.73 -4.87 -4.81
N ALA A 116 -23.42 -5.07 -4.92
CA ALA A 116 -22.45 -4.00 -4.66
C ALA A 116 -22.57 -2.86 -5.70
N ALA A 117 -22.90 -3.19 -6.95
CA ALA A 117 -23.16 -2.20 -7.99
C ALA A 117 -24.45 -1.40 -7.74
N VAL A 118 -25.50 -2.05 -7.23
CA VAL A 118 -26.73 -1.37 -6.77
C VAL A 118 -26.41 -0.39 -5.65
N GLU A 119 -25.74 -0.84 -4.58
CA GLU A 119 -25.42 0.01 -3.42
C GLU A 119 -24.51 1.19 -3.82
N LEU A 120 -23.55 0.96 -4.71
CA LEU A 120 -22.70 2.01 -5.25
C LEU A 120 -23.50 3.05 -6.05
N LEU A 121 -24.47 2.60 -6.87
CA LEU A 121 -25.33 3.51 -7.63
C LEU A 121 -26.29 4.29 -6.72
N MET A 122 -26.82 3.65 -5.67
CA MET A 122 -27.62 4.31 -4.63
C MET A 122 -26.81 5.40 -3.93
N ALA A 123 -25.57 5.09 -3.55
CA ALA A 123 -24.65 6.08 -2.97
C ALA A 123 -24.39 7.23 -3.95
N GLY A 124 -24.23 6.93 -5.24
CA GLY A 124 -24.10 7.94 -6.29
C GLY A 124 -25.31 8.87 -6.38
N ASP A 125 -26.53 8.31 -6.29
CA ASP A 125 -27.79 9.06 -6.29
C ASP A 125 -27.93 9.96 -5.06
N LEU A 126 -27.60 9.45 -3.87
CA LEU A 126 -27.60 10.19 -2.62
C LEU A 126 -26.58 11.35 -2.62
N GLN A 127 -25.45 11.18 -3.29
CA GLN A 127 -24.38 12.17 -3.35
C GLN A 127 -24.54 13.19 -4.50
N LEU A 128 -25.51 13.03 -5.40
CA LEU A 128 -25.77 13.95 -6.52
C LEU A 128 -25.77 15.44 -6.14
N PRO A 129 -26.35 15.88 -5.00
CA PRO A 129 -26.33 17.30 -4.61
C PRO A 129 -24.91 17.89 -4.50
N ASN A 130 -23.90 17.07 -4.19
CA ASN A 130 -22.51 17.50 -4.06
C ASN A 130 -21.77 17.57 -5.40
N TYR A 131 -22.36 17.05 -6.48
CA TYR A 131 -21.75 16.93 -7.80
C TYR A 131 -22.67 17.51 -8.89
N PRO A 132 -22.89 18.84 -8.90
CA PRO A 132 -23.78 19.46 -9.87
C PRO A 132 -23.29 19.23 -11.30
N GLY A 133 -24.21 18.83 -12.18
CA GLY A 133 -23.93 18.58 -13.60
C GLY A 133 -23.42 17.17 -13.93
N LEU A 134 -23.33 16.26 -12.95
CA LEU A 134 -23.03 14.85 -13.19
C LEU A 134 -24.29 13.98 -13.06
N THR A 135 -24.28 12.83 -13.73
CA THR A 135 -25.31 11.78 -13.54
C THR A 135 -24.90 10.88 -12.38
N ARG A 136 -25.87 10.20 -11.74
CA ARG A 136 -25.58 9.28 -10.62
C ARG A 136 -24.59 8.17 -10.99
N GLY A 137 -24.58 7.70 -12.24
CA GLY A 137 -23.60 6.74 -12.74
C GLY A 137 -22.17 7.29 -12.75
N LEU A 138 -21.99 8.54 -13.19
CA LEU A 138 -20.67 9.20 -13.14
C LEU A 138 -20.22 9.49 -11.71
N VAL A 139 -21.15 9.84 -10.82
CA VAL A 139 -20.86 9.98 -9.38
C VAL A 139 -20.47 8.63 -8.79
N ALA A 140 -21.19 7.55 -9.10
CA ALA A 140 -20.85 6.19 -8.67
C ALA A 140 -19.44 5.76 -9.11
N VAL A 141 -19.01 6.12 -10.31
CA VAL A 141 -17.62 5.92 -10.76
C VAL A 141 -16.61 6.65 -9.87
N LEU A 142 -16.89 7.90 -9.46
CA LEU A 142 -16.02 8.61 -8.51
C LEU A 142 -16.00 7.93 -7.14
N LEU A 143 -17.18 7.55 -6.62
CA LEU A 143 -17.30 6.90 -5.32
C LEU A 143 -16.59 5.54 -5.28
N PHE A 144 -16.52 4.83 -6.41
CA PHE A 144 -15.76 3.59 -6.51
C PHE A 144 -14.29 3.80 -6.18
N TYR A 145 -13.63 4.76 -6.87
CA TYR A 145 -12.22 5.07 -6.59
C TYR A 145 -12.04 5.75 -5.24
N ASP A 146 -12.96 6.60 -4.81
CA ASP A 146 -12.92 7.21 -3.47
C ASP A 146 -13.00 6.16 -2.34
N GLY A 147 -13.75 5.07 -2.56
CA GLY A 147 -13.81 3.95 -1.62
C GLY A 147 -12.48 3.20 -1.53
N GLN A 148 -11.85 2.93 -2.68
CA GLN A 148 -10.52 2.35 -2.74
C GLN A 148 -9.49 3.25 -2.05
N ARG A 149 -9.52 4.55 -2.33
CA ARG A 149 -8.69 5.59 -1.71
C ARG A 149 -8.86 5.61 -0.19
N SER A 150 -10.10 5.54 0.30
CA SER A 150 -10.40 5.51 1.74
C SER A 150 -9.79 4.28 2.42
N LEU A 151 -9.87 3.10 1.78
CA LEU A 151 -9.29 1.87 2.31
C LEU A 151 -7.75 1.95 2.38
N VAL A 152 -7.09 2.42 1.31
CA VAL A 152 -5.62 2.53 1.31
C VAL A 152 -5.13 3.66 2.23
N ALA A 153 -5.86 4.76 2.35
CA ALA A 153 -5.53 5.84 3.27
C ALA A 153 -5.64 5.38 4.73
N ALA A 154 -6.65 4.57 5.06
CA ALA A 154 -6.76 3.94 6.37
C ALA A 154 -5.56 3.03 6.66
N LEU A 155 -5.17 2.19 5.70
CA LEU A 155 -4.00 1.33 5.83
C LEU A 155 -2.70 2.14 6.02
N ARG A 156 -2.52 3.23 5.27
CA ARG A 156 -1.37 4.14 5.40
C ARG A 156 -1.29 4.75 6.78
N ALA A 157 -2.41 5.25 7.32
CA ALA A 157 -2.46 5.82 8.66
C ALA A 157 -2.09 4.78 9.74
N LEU A 158 -2.58 3.54 9.61
CA LEU A 158 -2.22 2.44 10.51
C LEU A 158 -0.73 2.06 10.40
N ALA A 159 -0.20 1.95 9.17
CA ALA A 159 1.22 1.68 8.93
C ALA A 159 2.12 2.78 9.52
N GLN A 160 1.73 4.04 9.39
CA GLN A 160 2.43 5.18 9.98
C GLN A 160 2.38 5.16 11.52
N ALA A 161 1.26 4.75 12.10
CA ALA A 161 1.04 4.70 13.55
C ALA A 161 1.64 3.47 14.25
N ARG A 162 2.06 2.47 13.48
CA ARG A 162 2.74 1.28 14.00
C ARG A 162 3.96 1.68 14.84
N ALA A 163 4.18 0.97 15.94
CA ALA A 163 5.38 1.18 16.76
C ALA A 163 6.66 0.89 15.97
N GLY A 164 7.62 1.80 16.09
CA GLY A 164 8.89 1.69 15.40
C GLY A 164 9.82 2.85 15.73
N ARG A 165 10.88 2.95 14.94
CA ARG A 165 12.07 3.74 15.27
C ARG A 165 12.10 5.18 14.74
N THR A 166 11.35 5.47 13.70
CA THR A 166 11.59 6.73 12.96
C THR A 166 10.73 7.87 13.51
N TRP A 167 9.49 7.58 13.90
CA TRP A 167 8.58 8.57 14.47
C TRP A 167 7.51 7.91 15.35
N THR A 168 6.86 8.74 16.17
CA THR A 168 5.66 8.36 16.91
C THR A 168 4.53 9.32 16.59
N VAL A 169 3.30 8.81 16.54
CA VAL A 169 2.09 9.61 16.23
C VAL A 169 1.40 10.16 17.49
N GLY A 170 1.92 9.83 18.69
CA GLY A 170 1.37 10.30 19.96
C GLY A 170 -0.02 9.75 20.32
N VAL A 171 -0.32 8.52 19.89
CA VAL A 171 -1.50 7.75 20.36
C VAL A 171 -1.21 7.10 21.71
N SER A 172 -2.24 6.64 22.43
CA SER A 172 -2.06 5.91 23.69
C SER A 172 -1.33 4.58 23.46
N GLN A 173 -0.67 4.04 24.51
CA GLN A 173 0.05 2.76 24.41
C GLN A 173 -0.89 1.60 24.02
N GLU A 174 -2.10 1.58 24.56
CA GLU A 174 -3.13 0.60 24.21
C GLU A 174 -3.47 0.65 22.71
N MET A 175 -3.67 1.85 22.17
CA MET A 175 -3.93 2.06 20.74
C MET A 175 -2.74 1.61 19.90
N GLN A 176 -1.52 1.97 20.31
CA GLN A 176 -0.31 1.59 19.61
C GLN A 176 -0.12 0.06 19.56
N ASN A 177 -0.41 -0.64 20.66
CA ASN A 177 -0.33 -2.09 20.74
C ASN A 177 -1.37 -2.77 19.83
N LEU A 178 -2.61 -2.27 19.83
CA LEU A 178 -3.67 -2.75 18.94
C LEU A 178 -3.26 -2.60 17.46
N ILE A 179 -2.80 -1.41 17.08
CA ILE A 179 -2.37 -1.13 15.69
C ILE A 179 -1.18 -2.00 15.32
N SER A 180 -0.18 -2.12 16.21
CA SER A 180 1.03 -2.90 15.92
C SER A 180 0.72 -4.38 15.75
N SER A 181 -0.10 -4.97 16.62
CA SER A 181 -0.54 -6.37 16.49
C SER A 181 -1.30 -6.59 15.18
N PHE A 182 -2.22 -5.68 14.84
CA PHE A 182 -2.98 -5.78 13.60
C PHE A 182 -2.10 -5.70 12.36
N MET A 183 -1.14 -4.76 12.34
CA MET A 183 -0.20 -4.62 11.22
C MET A 183 0.74 -5.82 11.11
N ASP A 184 1.18 -6.40 12.23
CA ASP A 184 2.02 -7.60 12.24
C ASP A 184 1.27 -8.81 11.67
N GLU A 185 -0.03 -8.94 11.97
CA GLU A 185 -0.89 -9.96 11.33
C GLU A 185 -1.01 -9.74 9.81
N LEU A 186 -1.21 -8.50 9.34
CA LEU A 186 -1.27 -8.22 7.90
C LEU A 186 0.07 -8.48 7.18
N LEU A 187 1.19 -8.20 7.84
CA LEU A 187 2.52 -8.54 7.34
C LEU A 187 2.70 -10.05 7.20
N ALA A 188 2.26 -10.84 8.19
CA ALA A 188 2.29 -12.29 8.13
C ALA A 188 1.43 -12.86 6.99
N GLU A 189 0.30 -12.21 6.66
CA GLU A 189 -0.56 -12.53 5.52
C GLU A 189 0.02 -12.06 4.17
N GLY A 190 1.19 -11.41 4.15
CA GLY A 190 1.92 -11.06 2.93
C GLY A 190 1.47 -9.76 2.26
N ILE A 191 0.92 -8.79 3.02
CA ILE A 191 0.40 -7.51 2.49
C ILE A 191 1.39 -6.74 1.61
N VAL A 192 2.69 -6.80 1.90
CA VAL A 192 3.72 -6.11 1.09
C VAL A 192 3.75 -6.66 -0.33
N GLY A 193 3.65 -7.98 -0.50
CA GLY A 193 3.55 -8.61 -1.81
C GLY A 193 2.31 -8.16 -2.56
N THR A 194 1.15 -8.18 -1.89
CA THR A 194 -0.11 -7.72 -2.45
C THR A 194 -0.03 -6.26 -2.93
N ILE A 195 0.58 -5.37 -2.15
CA ILE A 195 0.76 -3.96 -2.52
C ILE A 195 1.68 -3.83 -3.75
N ILE A 196 2.81 -4.55 -3.78
CA ILE A 196 3.76 -4.51 -4.91
C ILE A 196 3.08 -5.01 -6.20
N ASP A 197 2.29 -6.09 -6.12
CA ASP A 197 1.56 -6.65 -7.25
C ASP A 197 0.48 -5.68 -7.75
N LEU A 198 -0.22 -4.98 -6.83
CA LEU A 198 -1.18 -3.94 -7.18
C LEU A 198 -0.50 -2.78 -7.91
N ILE A 199 0.58 -2.21 -7.34
CA ILE A 199 1.35 -1.12 -7.97
C ILE A 199 1.79 -1.51 -9.38
N LYS A 200 2.24 -2.76 -9.57
CA LYS A 200 2.64 -3.28 -10.88
C LYS A 200 1.47 -3.40 -11.87
N SER A 201 0.29 -3.76 -11.39
CA SER A 201 -0.91 -3.89 -12.23
C SER A 201 -1.55 -2.54 -12.58
N MET A 202 -1.27 -1.49 -11.81
CA MET A 202 -1.88 -0.18 -11.97
C MET A 202 -1.23 0.63 -13.09
N ASP A 203 -1.93 0.72 -14.22
CA ASP A 203 -1.54 1.49 -15.40
C ASP A 203 -2.62 2.52 -15.71
N LEU A 204 -2.28 3.80 -15.49
CA LEU A 204 -3.21 4.91 -15.66
C LEU A 204 -3.72 5.01 -17.11
N VAL A 205 -2.86 4.80 -18.11
CA VAL A 205 -3.24 4.93 -19.51
C VAL A 205 -4.25 3.86 -19.88
N LYS A 206 -3.96 2.59 -19.52
CA LYS A 206 -4.88 1.48 -19.76
C LYS A 206 -6.21 1.66 -19.04
N GLU A 207 -6.19 2.16 -17.80
CA GLU A 207 -7.41 2.37 -17.03
C GLU A 207 -8.28 3.49 -17.61
N ILE A 208 -7.69 4.63 -17.97
CA ILE A 208 -8.43 5.74 -18.58
C ILE A 208 -8.98 5.34 -19.96
N ASP A 209 -8.20 4.60 -20.77
CA ASP A 209 -8.66 4.08 -22.06
C ASP A 209 -9.83 3.10 -21.90
N ARG A 210 -9.79 2.24 -20.88
CA ARG A 210 -10.88 1.31 -20.55
C ARG A 210 -12.15 2.08 -20.17
N LEU A 211 -12.06 3.02 -19.24
CA LEU A 211 -13.21 3.84 -18.83
C LEU A 211 -13.77 4.69 -19.98
N GLN A 212 -12.91 5.18 -20.87
CA GLN A 212 -13.33 5.94 -22.05
C GLN A 212 -14.12 5.06 -23.03
N LYS A 213 -13.64 3.83 -23.31
CA LYS A 213 -14.33 2.87 -24.19
C LYS A 213 -15.73 2.53 -23.67
N ASP A 214 -15.85 2.34 -22.36
CA ASP A 214 -17.11 2.00 -21.70
C ASP A 214 -17.99 3.23 -21.39
N ARG A 215 -17.61 4.42 -21.88
CA ARG A 215 -18.33 5.70 -21.70
C ARG A 215 -18.57 6.05 -20.22
N ALA A 216 -17.65 5.64 -19.35
CA ALA A 216 -17.69 5.87 -17.91
C ALA A 216 -17.01 7.19 -17.49
N LEU A 217 -16.48 7.97 -18.44
CA LEU A 217 -15.87 9.27 -18.21
C LEU A 217 -16.80 10.39 -18.64
N GLY A 218 -16.98 11.35 -17.73
CA GLY A 218 -17.81 12.54 -17.94
C GLY A 218 -17.03 13.73 -18.50
N PRO A 219 -17.45 14.97 -18.18
CA PRO A 219 -16.77 16.20 -18.57
C PRO A 219 -15.29 16.23 -18.11
N PRO A 220 -14.45 17.13 -18.66
CA PRO A 220 -13.02 17.21 -18.33
C PRO A 220 -12.72 17.26 -16.83
N LYS A 221 -13.56 17.93 -16.03
CA LYS A 221 -13.46 17.95 -14.56
C LYS A 221 -13.58 16.56 -13.94
N HIS A 222 -14.59 15.78 -14.35
CA HIS A 222 -14.79 14.41 -13.87
C HIS A 222 -13.62 13.50 -14.26
N ARG A 223 -13.16 13.59 -15.51
CA ARG A 223 -11.99 12.86 -15.99
C ARG A 223 -10.74 13.16 -15.15
N LYS A 224 -10.52 14.43 -14.82
CA LYS A 224 -9.43 14.84 -13.93
C LYS A 224 -9.59 14.23 -12.53
N GLN A 225 -10.78 14.32 -11.92
CA GLN A 225 -11.02 13.74 -10.60
C GLN A 225 -10.75 12.23 -10.56
N VAL A 226 -11.20 11.46 -11.56
CA VAL A 226 -10.90 10.03 -11.65
C VAL A 226 -9.40 9.78 -11.78
N THR A 227 -8.72 10.58 -12.60
CA THR A 227 -7.25 10.49 -12.79
C THR A 227 -6.50 10.76 -11.49
N ASP A 228 -6.86 11.83 -10.79
CA ASP A 228 -6.25 12.25 -9.53
C ASP A 228 -6.46 11.17 -8.45
N LEU A 229 -7.69 10.64 -8.31
CA LEU A 229 -8.01 9.55 -7.37
C LEU A 229 -7.19 8.29 -7.67
N TYR A 230 -7.08 7.90 -8.94
CA TYR A 230 -6.32 6.71 -9.34
C TYR A 230 -4.82 6.85 -9.03
N GLN A 231 -4.24 8.02 -9.34
CA GLN A 231 -2.85 8.33 -9.03
C GLN A 231 -2.61 8.40 -7.51
N GLU A 232 -3.53 8.99 -6.75
CA GLU A 232 -3.47 9.06 -5.29
C GLU A 232 -3.49 7.66 -4.66
N ILE A 233 -4.34 6.75 -5.14
CA ILE A 233 -4.35 5.34 -4.67
C ILE A 233 -2.98 4.70 -4.92
N ARG A 234 -2.43 4.83 -6.14
CA ARG A 234 -1.12 4.26 -6.49
C ARG A 234 0.00 4.84 -5.63
N GLN A 235 -0.01 6.15 -5.36
CA GLN A 235 0.95 6.81 -4.49
C GLN A 235 0.82 6.31 -3.05
N THR A 236 -0.40 6.27 -2.52
CA THR A 236 -0.69 5.82 -1.15
C THR A 236 -0.23 4.39 -0.92
N LEU A 237 -0.33 3.51 -1.92
CA LEU A 237 0.23 2.15 -1.88
C LEU A 237 1.75 2.15 -1.70
N GLY A 238 2.48 3.00 -2.42
CA GLY A 238 3.93 3.18 -2.23
C GLY A 238 4.26 3.72 -0.85
N ASP A 239 3.51 4.72 -0.38
CA ASP A 239 3.68 5.32 0.94
C ASP A 239 3.48 4.31 2.07
N ILE A 240 2.57 3.33 1.93
CA ILE A 240 2.38 2.28 2.93
C ILE A 240 3.67 1.47 3.10
N ILE A 241 4.30 1.04 2.00
CA ILE A 241 5.57 0.29 2.05
C ILE A 241 6.67 1.14 2.69
N PHE A 242 6.73 2.42 2.34
CA PHE A 242 7.64 3.37 2.96
C PHE A 242 7.42 3.49 4.47
N CYS A 243 6.19 3.73 4.93
CA CYS A 243 5.87 3.82 6.36
C CYS A 243 6.23 2.53 7.12
N LEU A 244 5.95 1.36 6.52
CA LEU A 244 6.31 0.07 7.10
C LEU A 244 7.83 -0.05 7.31
N ALA A 245 8.62 0.18 6.26
CA ALA A 245 10.08 0.05 6.28
C ALA A 245 10.76 1.07 7.23
N CYS A 246 10.21 2.28 7.34
CA CYS A 246 10.66 3.29 8.29
C CYS A 246 10.47 2.84 9.72
N GLN A 247 9.33 2.26 10.07
CA GLN A 247 9.05 1.87 11.44
C GLN A 247 9.85 0.63 11.86
N LYS A 248 9.88 -0.42 11.03
CA LYS A 248 10.79 -1.56 11.19
C LYS A 248 11.21 -2.07 9.81
N PRO A 249 12.48 -2.46 9.60
CA PRO A 249 12.90 -3.05 8.33
C PRO A 249 12.00 -4.21 7.90
N LEU A 250 11.80 -4.35 6.59
CA LEU A 250 10.99 -5.42 6.04
C LEU A 250 11.68 -6.79 6.20
N SER A 251 10.87 -7.86 6.16
CA SER A 251 11.40 -9.23 6.16
C SER A 251 12.32 -9.48 4.95
N LYS A 252 13.11 -10.56 4.99
CA LYS A 252 13.94 -10.98 3.85
C LYS A 252 13.10 -11.13 2.57
N GLN A 253 11.98 -11.84 2.67
CA GLN A 253 11.09 -12.13 1.56
C GLN A 253 10.53 -10.84 0.94
N ASP A 254 10.09 -9.91 1.78
CA ASP A 254 9.50 -8.64 1.34
C ASP A 254 10.56 -7.69 0.76
N THR A 255 11.75 -7.65 1.36
CA THR A 255 12.89 -6.87 0.84
C THR A 255 13.31 -7.39 -0.54
N MET A 256 13.40 -8.71 -0.72
CA MET A 256 13.70 -9.33 -2.02
C MET A 256 12.61 -9.03 -3.07
N ARG A 257 11.34 -9.04 -2.68
CA ARG A 257 10.23 -8.65 -3.58
C ARG A 257 10.31 -7.17 -3.98
N LEU A 258 10.61 -6.28 -3.04
CA LEU A 258 10.81 -4.86 -3.30
C LEU A 258 11.96 -4.63 -4.29
N MET A 259 13.10 -5.30 -4.08
CA MET A 259 14.24 -5.24 -4.99
C MET A 259 13.90 -5.79 -6.38
N ALA A 260 13.19 -6.92 -6.46
CA ALA A 260 12.75 -7.49 -7.74
C ALA A 260 11.80 -6.55 -8.49
N HIS A 261 10.93 -5.82 -7.78
CA HIS A 261 10.06 -4.81 -8.37
C HIS A 261 10.86 -3.62 -8.92
N LEU A 262 11.75 -3.02 -8.11
CA LEU A 262 12.62 -1.91 -8.50
C LEU A 262 13.51 -2.28 -9.71
N ARG A 263 14.01 -3.52 -9.72
CA ARG A 263 14.81 -4.07 -10.83
C ARG A 263 14.07 -4.07 -12.16
N GLN A 264 12.77 -4.37 -12.16
CA GLN A 264 11.99 -4.60 -13.39
C GLN A 264 11.13 -3.42 -13.84
N ASN A 265 10.53 -2.68 -12.90
CA ASN A 265 9.37 -1.80 -13.18
C ASN A 265 9.63 -0.31 -12.94
N SER A 266 10.88 0.13 -13.01
CA SER A 266 11.23 1.55 -12.78
C SER A 266 11.79 2.18 -14.05
N VAL A 267 10.98 3.04 -14.67
CA VAL A 267 11.35 3.84 -15.84
C VAL A 267 11.39 5.30 -15.42
N LEU A 268 12.36 6.05 -15.94
CA LEU A 268 12.44 7.48 -15.70
C LEU A 268 11.35 8.22 -16.48
N ASN A 269 10.90 9.33 -15.92
CA ASN A 269 10.06 10.29 -16.59
C ASN A 269 10.82 10.95 -17.75
N ALA A 270 10.11 11.72 -18.58
CA ALA A 270 10.69 12.43 -19.72
C ALA A 270 11.77 13.46 -19.34
N ASP A 271 11.76 13.93 -18.08
CA ASP A 271 12.72 14.85 -17.50
C ASP A 271 13.87 14.13 -16.75
N GLU A 272 14.03 12.82 -16.95
CA GLU A 272 15.02 11.97 -16.28
C GLU A 272 14.81 11.79 -14.76
N SER A 273 13.70 12.31 -14.20
CA SER A 273 13.31 12.09 -12.81
C SER A 273 12.68 10.71 -12.59
N LEU A 274 12.75 10.18 -11.36
CA LEU A 274 11.94 9.02 -10.98
C LEU A 274 10.46 9.42 -10.87
N ASP A 275 9.54 8.47 -11.08
CA ASP A 275 8.17 8.66 -10.64
C ASP A 275 8.08 8.56 -9.11
N SER A 276 7.16 9.33 -8.53
CA SER A 276 7.01 9.49 -7.08
C SER A 276 6.85 8.17 -6.31
N VAL A 277 6.25 7.15 -6.94
CA VAL A 277 6.08 5.81 -6.35
C VAL A 277 7.41 5.07 -6.32
N SER A 278 8.13 5.03 -7.44
CA SER A 278 9.46 4.41 -7.50
C SER A 278 10.45 5.08 -6.54
N LEU A 279 10.38 6.40 -6.39
CA LEU A 279 11.16 7.10 -5.36
C LEU A 279 10.82 6.60 -3.96
N GLY A 280 9.54 6.57 -3.60
CA GLY A 280 9.12 6.09 -2.27
C GLY A 280 9.54 4.64 -1.99
N LEU A 281 9.48 3.78 -3.01
CA LEU A 281 9.94 2.39 -2.92
C LEU A 281 11.46 2.27 -2.78
N LEU A 282 12.24 3.10 -3.48
CA LEU A 282 13.70 3.18 -3.31
C LEU A 282 14.07 3.62 -1.90
N VAL A 283 13.42 4.68 -1.39
CA VAL A 283 13.66 5.17 -0.04
C VAL A 283 13.25 4.13 1.00
N ALA A 284 12.14 3.41 0.79
CA ALA A 284 11.75 2.29 1.64
C ALA A 284 12.85 1.21 1.70
N LEU A 285 13.47 0.88 0.56
CA LEU A 285 14.61 -0.05 0.52
C LEU A 285 15.82 0.49 1.30
N TRP A 286 16.13 1.79 1.19
CA TRP A 286 17.19 2.40 1.98
C TRP A 286 16.94 2.36 3.48
N TYR A 287 15.68 2.45 3.91
CA TYR A 287 15.31 2.26 5.31
C TYR A 287 15.41 0.79 5.73
N CYS A 288 15.15 -0.19 4.87
CA CYS A 288 15.46 -1.59 5.18
C CYS A 288 16.96 -1.80 5.50
N PHE A 289 17.84 -1.00 4.89
CA PHE A 289 19.29 -1.03 5.10
C PHE A 289 19.79 -0.04 6.15
N ASP A 290 18.89 0.61 6.89
CA ASP A 290 19.30 1.57 7.91
C ASP A 290 19.60 0.86 9.23
N VAL A 291 20.82 1.02 9.73
CA VAL A 291 21.26 0.55 11.05
C VAL A 291 21.84 1.68 11.90
N SER A 292 21.58 2.94 11.53
CA SER A 292 22.05 4.12 12.26
C SER A 292 21.65 4.12 13.76
N LEU A 293 20.55 3.46 14.13
CA LEU A 293 20.16 3.28 15.54
C LEU A 293 21.21 2.60 16.41
N LEU A 294 22.05 1.73 15.84
CA LEU A 294 23.11 1.06 16.58
C LEU A 294 24.11 2.05 17.22
N GLN A 295 24.20 3.27 16.66
CA GLN A 295 25.06 4.33 17.19
C GLN A 295 24.46 5.03 18.42
N ASN A 296 23.15 4.94 18.64
CA ASN A 296 22.41 5.84 19.53
C ASN A 296 21.69 5.14 20.70
N GLU A 297 21.30 3.87 20.55
CA GLU A 297 20.44 3.15 21.51
C GLU A 297 21.14 1.92 22.10
N ASP A 298 20.61 1.42 23.23
CA ASP A 298 21.06 0.15 23.83
C ASP A 298 21.00 -0.96 22.79
N SER A 299 22.16 -1.52 22.47
CA SER A 299 22.32 -2.30 21.25
C SER A 299 21.48 -3.59 21.24
N GLU A 300 21.21 -4.20 22.40
CA GLU A 300 20.54 -5.51 22.49
C GLU A 300 19.09 -5.48 21.99
N ASP A 301 18.29 -4.50 22.42
CA ASP A 301 16.88 -4.40 22.01
C ASP A 301 16.76 -4.07 20.51
N VAL A 302 17.61 -3.16 20.01
CA VAL A 302 17.66 -2.79 18.60
C VAL A 302 18.06 -3.98 17.72
N ILE A 303 19.08 -4.74 18.14
CA ILE A 303 19.55 -5.94 17.42
C ILE A 303 18.41 -6.95 17.22
N SER A 304 17.57 -7.15 18.24
CA SER A 304 16.45 -8.10 18.21
C SER A 304 15.36 -7.77 17.17
N HIS A 305 15.36 -6.54 16.63
CA HIS A 305 14.37 -6.06 15.68
C HIS A 305 14.89 -5.88 14.24
N LEU A 306 16.19 -6.07 14.03
CA LEU A 306 16.83 -5.87 12.72
C LEU A 306 17.03 -7.22 12.01
N PRO A 307 16.48 -7.41 10.79
CA PRO A 307 16.62 -8.65 10.01
C PRO A 307 18.07 -9.06 9.74
N VAL A 308 18.97 -8.08 9.62
CA VAL A 308 20.43 -8.29 9.45
C VAL A 308 21.04 -9.11 10.59
N PHE A 309 20.46 -9.09 11.80
CA PHE A 309 20.95 -9.85 12.95
C PHE A 309 20.05 -11.03 13.34
N THR A 310 18.77 -10.99 12.98
CA THR A 310 17.79 -12.02 13.37
C THR A 310 17.61 -13.14 12.33
N ASP A 311 17.82 -12.86 11.04
CA ASP A 311 17.72 -13.84 9.96
C ASP A 311 19.13 -14.22 9.44
N GLN A 312 19.45 -15.51 9.55
CA GLN A 312 20.76 -16.10 9.19
C GLN A 312 21.10 -15.99 7.70
N THR A 313 20.10 -15.76 6.86
CA THR A 313 20.23 -15.77 5.41
C THR A 313 19.98 -14.41 4.79
N TYR A 314 19.46 -13.43 5.55
CA TYR A 314 19.14 -12.09 5.07
C TYR A 314 20.33 -11.42 4.39
N MET A 315 21.47 -11.35 5.09
CA MET A 315 22.68 -10.73 4.56
C MET A 315 23.16 -11.40 3.27
N LYS A 316 23.22 -12.73 3.27
CA LYS A 316 23.71 -13.51 2.13
C LYS A 316 22.83 -13.34 0.89
N ASP A 317 21.52 -13.48 1.04
CA ASP A 317 20.59 -13.47 -0.08
C ASP A 317 20.45 -12.07 -0.70
N ILE A 318 20.37 -11.02 0.14
CA ILE A 318 20.29 -9.62 -0.31
C ILE A 318 21.60 -9.22 -1.01
N HIS A 319 22.74 -9.58 -0.42
CA HIS A 319 24.04 -9.31 -1.01
C HIS A 319 24.21 -10.02 -2.36
N ALA A 320 23.79 -11.28 -2.47
CA ALA A 320 23.81 -12.03 -3.73
C ALA A 320 22.96 -11.36 -4.82
N GLU A 321 21.77 -10.84 -4.50
CA GLU A 321 20.92 -10.14 -5.48
C GLU A 321 21.58 -8.83 -5.96
N LEU A 322 22.17 -8.04 -5.05
CA LEU A 322 22.85 -6.77 -5.38
C LEU A 322 24.14 -6.95 -6.18
N THR A 323 24.85 -8.05 -5.95
CA THR A 323 26.10 -8.39 -6.66
C THR A 323 25.87 -9.22 -7.91
N SER A 324 24.66 -9.74 -8.11
CA SER A 324 24.31 -10.52 -9.29
C SER A 324 24.58 -9.75 -10.58
N SER A 325 24.88 -10.49 -11.65
CA SER A 325 25.01 -9.95 -13.00
C SER A 325 23.65 -9.61 -13.64
N LEU A 326 22.54 -9.74 -12.90
CA LEU A 326 21.22 -9.40 -13.39
C LEU A 326 21.14 -7.90 -13.68
N ALA A 327 20.72 -7.59 -14.90
CA ALA A 327 20.48 -6.21 -15.33
C ALA A 327 19.25 -5.66 -14.63
N TRP A 328 19.37 -4.40 -14.19
CA TRP A 328 18.24 -3.60 -13.72
C TRP A 328 17.78 -2.70 -14.87
N THR A 329 16.47 -2.55 -15.03
CA THR A 329 15.88 -1.64 -16.04
C THR A 329 16.47 -0.24 -15.92
N ASN A 330 16.67 0.22 -14.68
CA ASN A 330 17.40 1.44 -14.38
C ASN A 330 18.69 1.11 -13.59
N PRO A 331 19.88 1.24 -14.21
CA PRO A 331 21.15 0.95 -13.53
C PRO A 331 21.42 1.90 -12.35
N GLY A 332 20.90 3.13 -12.38
CA GLY A 332 21.05 4.08 -11.28
C GLY A 332 20.35 3.63 -10.00
N LEU A 333 19.22 2.91 -10.11
CA LEU A 333 18.57 2.30 -8.94
C LEU A 333 19.40 1.19 -8.33
N LYS A 334 20.07 0.37 -9.15
CA LYS A 334 20.99 -0.65 -8.67
C LYS A 334 22.15 -0.01 -7.93
N ALA A 335 22.75 1.03 -8.52
CA ALA A 335 23.84 1.79 -7.91
C ALA A 335 23.42 2.39 -6.55
N ALA A 336 22.23 3.00 -6.49
CA ALA A 336 21.67 3.56 -5.26
C ALA A 336 21.39 2.51 -4.17
N ALA A 337 20.94 1.32 -4.55
CA ALA A 337 20.74 0.21 -3.61
C ALA A 337 22.07 -0.38 -3.12
N GLN A 338 23.04 -0.56 -4.03
CA GLN A 338 24.40 -1.02 -3.71
C GLN A 338 25.11 -0.04 -2.78
N PHE A 339 24.95 1.27 -3.01
CA PHE A 339 25.49 2.32 -2.15
C PHE A 339 24.95 2.23 -0.72
N ALA A 340 23.63 2.17 -0.56
CA ALA A 340 23.01 2.04 0.76
C ALA A 340 23.40 0.74 1.46
N TRP A 341 23.53 -0.36 0.70
CA TRP A 341 24.00 -1.64 1.25
C TRP A 341 25.48 -1.60 1.67
N ALA A 342 26.35 -0.95 0.91
CA ALA A 342 27.76 -0.81 1.28
C ALA A 342 27.94 -0.02 2.58
N VAL A 343 27.16 1.05 2.76
CA VAL A 343 27.14 1.81 4.02
C VAL A 343 26.66 0.93 5.19
N LEU A 344 25.61 0.13 5.00
CA LEU A 344 25.16 -0.86 5.98
C LEU A 344 26.29 -1.83 6.37
N LEU A 345 26.98 -2.41 5.37
CA LEU A 345 28.07 -3.36 5.61
C LEU A 345 29.20 -2.74 6.46
N ARG A 346 29.62 -1.52 6.11
CA ARG A 346 30.65 -0.78 6.84
C ARG A 346 30.22 -0.51 8.28
N GLN A 347 28.99 -0.04 8.49
CA GLN A 347 28.43 0.21 9.82
C GLN A 347 28.40 -1.08 10.64
N THR A 348 27.82 -2.14 10.10
CA THR A 348 27.68 -3.43 10.81
C THR A 348 29.02 -4.08 11.14
N SER A 349 30.06 -3.92 10.30
CA SER A 349 31.40 -4.41 10.62
C SER A 349 32.05 -3.71 11.83
N GLN A 350 31.73 -2.43 12.07
CA GLN A 350 32.32 -1.65 13.16
C GLN A 350 31.79 -2.05 14.53
N PHE A 351 30.55 -2.55 14.59
CA PHE A 351 29.91 -2.89 15.86
C PHE A 351 30.35 -4.23 16.47
N ASN A 352 31.23 -5.00 15.80
CA ASN A 352 31.72 -6.31 16.26
C ASN A 352 30.62 -7.38 16.57
N ILE A 353 29.33 -7.02 16.41
CA ILE A 353 28.17 -7.92 16.49
C ILE A 353 28.25 -8.97 15.38
N ALA A 354 28.89 -8.63 14.25
CA ALA A 354 29.19 -9.53 13.16
C ALA A 354 30.09 -10.72 13.53
N ALA A 355 30.74 -10.74 14.71
CA ALA A 355 31.53 -11.88 15.20
C ALA A 355 30.77 -12.74 16.25
N ALA A 356 29.69 -12.21 16.84
CA ALA A 356 28.92 -12.86 17.91
C ALA A 356 27.49 -13.26 17.51
N GLY A 357 26.98 -12.74 16.38
CA GLY A 357 25.65 -13.07 15.85
C GLY A 357 25.64 -14.30 14.93
N PRO A 358 24.45 -14.75 14.47
CA PRO A 358 24.30 -15.89 13.57
C PRO A 358 25.04 -15.72 12.23
N ASN A 359 25.29 -14.45 11.85
CA ASN A 359 26.01 -14.05 10.64
C ASN A 359 27.52 -13.83 10.89
N GLY A 360 28.02 -14.41 11.99
CA GLY A 360 29.36 -14.44 12.60
C GLY A 360 30.62 -14.59 11.74
N GLY A 361 30.46 -14.79 10.43
CA GLY A 361 31.52 -15.20 9.50
C GLY A 361 31.09 -15.10 8.05
N ASN A 362 30.24 -14.12 7.74
CA ASN A 362 29.80 -13.89 6.37
C ASN A 362 30.86 -13.06 5.63
N ASP A 363 31.46 -13.61 4.58
CA ASP A 363 32.51 -12.95 3.75
C ASP A 363 32.04 -11.62 3.13
N CYS A 364 30.75 -11.30 3.16
CA CYS A 364 30.18 -10.11 2.55
C CYS A 364 30.57 -8.79 3.22
N PHE A 365 31.07 -8.79 4.47
CA PHE A 365 31.45 -7.54 5.15
C PHE A 365 32.68 -6.86 4.53
N GLU A 366 33.54 -7.61 3.84
CA GLU A 366 34.73 -7.09 3.15
C GLU A 366 34.41 -6.52 1.76
N ASP A 367 33.19 -6.74 1.25
CA ASP A 367 32.77 -6.38 -0.11
C ASP A 367 32.21 -4.94 -0.21
N ASP A 368 32.23 -4.18 0.88
CA ASP A 368 31.66 -2.84 0.93
C ASP A 368 32.38 -1.85 0.01
N GLU A 369 33.71 -1.81 0.02
CA GLU A 369 34.53 -1.00 -0.89
C GLU A 369 34.25 -1.33 -2.36
N ARG A 370 34.11 -2.63 -2.67
CA ARG A 370 33.83 -3.11 -4.03
C ARG A 370 32.43 -2.67 -4.50
N LEU A 371 31.44 -2.69 -3.61
CA LEU A 371 30.09 -2.24 -3.94
C LEU A 371 30.00 -0.73 -4.16
N ILE A 372 30.79 0.05 -3.42
CA ILE A 372 30.93 1.48 -3.68
C ILE A 372 31.53 1.71 -5.07
N ASP A 373 32.61 1.01 -5.42
CA ASP A 373 33.23 1.16 -6.75
C ASP A 373 32.23 0.88 -7.87
N LEU A 374 31.45 -0.21 -7.76
CA LEU A 374 30.40 -0.52 -8.71
C LEU A 374 29.33 0.58 -8.81
N ALA A 375 28.93 1.17 -7.67
CA ALA A 375 27.96 2.25 -7.66
C ALA A 375 28.51 3.53 -8.30
N LEU A 376 29.78 3.87 -8.04
CA LEU A 376 30.46 5.02 -8.62
C LEU A 376 30.65 4.87 -10.14
N GLU A 377 31.09 3.70 -10.60
CA GLU A 377 31.20 3.36 -12.02
C GLU A 377 29.84 3.45 -12.74
N ALA A 378 28.75 3.18 -12.03
CA ALA A 378 27.38 3.32 -12.51
C ALA A 378 26.82 4.76 -12.41
N ASN A 379 27.66 5.77 -12.17
CA ASN A 379 27.30 7.20 -12.07
C ASN A 379 26.27 7.50 -10.95
N LEU A 380 26.43 6.87 -9.79
CA LEU A 380 25.54 7.04 -8.62
C LEU A 380 25.17 8.50 -8.34
N PHE A 381 26.15 9.40 -8.18
CA PHE A 381 25.85 10.77 -7.74
C PHE A 381 25.11 11.59 -8.80
N SER A 382 25.37 11.34 -10.08
CA SER A 382 24.59 11.92 -11.18
C SER A 382 23.14 11.44 -11.11
N PHE A 383 22.92 10.14 -10.87
CA PHE A 383 21.58 9.58 -10.69
C PHE A 383 20.87 10.16 -9.45
N LEU A 384 21.56 10.29 -8.31
CA LEU A 384 20.99 10.90 -7.11
C LEU A 384 20.57 12.35 -7.38
N SER A 385 21.38 13.14 -8.09
CA SER A 385 21.05 14.53 -8.39
C SER A 385 19.91 14.66 -9.40
N LEU A 386 20.01 13.97 -10.54
CA LEU A 386 19.10 14.16 -11.67
C LEU A 386 17.80 13.37 -11.53
N SER A 387 17.84 12.18 -10.92
CA SER A 387 16.69 11.29 -10.88
C SER A 387 16.00 11.23 -9.51
N VAL A 388 16.74 11.37 -8.40
CA VAL A 388 16.18 11.31 -7.04
C VAL A 388 15.83 12.71 -6.53
N VAL A 389 16.81 13.61 -6.43
CA VAL A 389 16.60 14.95 -5.84
C VAL A 389 15.68 15.82 -6.70
N SER A 390 15.76 15.69 -8.02
CA SER A 390 14.91 16.45 -8.95
C SER A 390 13.45 15.96 -8.98
N CYS A 391 13.12 14.85 -8.32
CA CYS A 391 11.76 14.33 -8.25
C CYS A 391 10.87 15.23 -7.36
N SER A 392 9.65 15.53 -7.82
CA SER A 392 8.81 16.56 -7.21
C SER A 392 8.44 16.33 -5.74
N ASN A 393 8.30 15.07 -5.31
CA ASN A 393 7.93 14.72 -3.94
C ASN A 393 9.15 14.52 -3.02
N PHE A 394 10.39 14.60 -3.53
CA PHE A 394 11.59 14.43 -2.71
C PHE A 394 11.68 15.49 -1.60
N HIS A 395 11.36 16.74 -1.95
CA HIS A 395 11.44 17.87 -1.01
C HIS A 395 10.20 18.04 -0.12
N SER A 396 9.08 17.38 -0.44
CA SER A 396 7.89 17.41 0.40
C SER A 396 7.96 16.43 1.58
N GLU A 397 8.72 15.34 1.42
CA GLU A 397 8.85 14.28 2.42
C GLU A 397 10.16 14.42 3.20
N GLU A 398 10.07 14.93 4.43
CA GLU A 398 11.24 15.19 5.29
C GLU A 398 12.14 13.95 5.46
N PHE A 399 11.55 12.78 5.64
CA PHE A 399 12.27 11.54 5.86
C PHE A 399 13.03 11.05 4.62
N TYR A 400 12.64 11.47 3.40
CA TYR A 400 13.41 11.17 2.20
C TYR A 400 14.72 11.95 2.21
N LEU A 401 14.64 13.24 2.54
CA LEU A 401 15.80 14.11 2.68
C LEU A 401 16.72 13.62 3.80
N ARG A 402 16.17 13.33 4.99
CA ARG A 402 16.96 12.83 6.13
C ARG A 402 17.68 11.53 5.78
N ARG A 403 17.02 10.59 5.08
CA ARG A 403 17.65 9.32 4.71
C ARG A 403 18.79 9.52 3.71
N LEU A 404 18.57 10.30 2.65
CA LEU A 404 19.62 10.56 1.68
C LEU A 404 20.80 11.31 2.32
N HIS A 405 20.51 12.31 3.15
CA HIS A 405 21.52 13.05 3.89
C HIS A 405 22.37 12.11 4.75
N GLY A 406 21.72 11.24 5.55
CA GLY A 406 22.38 10.25 6.38
C GLY A 406 23.30 9.34 5.59
N LEU A 407 22.83 8.78 4.46
CA LEU A 407 23.64 7.94 3.58
C LEU A 407 24.89 8.66 3.06
N VAL A 408 24.75 9.92 2.63
CA VAL A 408 25.87 10.71 2.12
C VAL A 408 26.85 11.07 3.23
N THR A 409 26.37 11.47 4.41
CA THR A 409 27.24 11.79 5.55
C THR A 409 27.97 10.57 6.06
N ASP A 410 27.30 9.42 6.13
CA ASP A 410 27.90 8.16 6.55
C ASP A 410 28.97 7.71 5.55
N PHE A 411 28.70 7.83 4.25
CA PHE A 411 29.71 7.56 3.21
C PHE A 411 30.95 8.44 3.38
N ILE A 412 30.77 9.77 3.53
CA ILE A 412 31.90 10.70 3.69
C ILE A 412 32.72 10.37 4.95
N HIS A 413 32.04 10.05 6.05
CA HIS A 413 32.70 9.78 7.32
C HIS A 413 33.42 8.43 7.35
N GLN A 414 32.78 7.38 6.82
CA GLN A 414 33.24 6.01 6.99
C GLN A 414 34.13 5.52 5.83
N MET A 415 34.11 6.19 4.68
CA MET A 415 34.87 5.81 3.49
C MET A 415 35.63 7.01 2.88
N PRO A 416 36.49 7.71 3.66
CA PRO A 416 37.13 8.95 3.22
C PRO A 416 38.10 8.77 2.04
N LEU A 417 38.56 7.55 1.76
CA LEU A 417 39.43 7.25 0.62
C LEU A 417 38.69 7.18 -0.72
N LYS A 418 37.35 7.10 -0.69
CA LYS A 418 36.48 7.03 -1.87
C LYS A 418 35.86 8.39 -2.26
N VAL A 419 35.96 9.39 -1.38
CA VAL A 419 35.54 10.78 -1.61
C VAL A 419 36.61 11.51 -2.40
#